data_AF-A0AAU8NGK5-F1
#
_entry.id   AF-A0AAU8NGK5-F1
#
_cell.length_a   1.000
_cell.length_b   1.000
_cell.length_c   1.000
_cell.angle_alpha   90.00
_cell.angle_beta   90.00
_cell.angle_gamma   90.00
#
_symmetry.space_group_name_H-M   'P 1'
#
loop_
_entity.id
_entity.type
_entity.pdbx_description
1 polymer ?
#
loop_
_entity_poly.entity_id
_entity_poly.type
_entity_poly.pdbx_seq_one_letter_code
_entity_poly.pdbx_strand_id
1 'polypeptide(L)'
;MKKTQHFKRLWLFVGMAAAAAVLYFWLMNNRFVDIHTPLSSAEVVRADTSKAVYTKIGGGAHIRFDDAVLNEEDISRVVHWLNEAPGLAKTPVDRIDGSIHIGIALRLKHHTGVTIQYNGSQIYVTKNGRFNQTSRYALHHPELKNYLDEELEGTYFGGSPVKGEQEGTS
;
A
#
# COMPACT_ATOMS: atom_id res chain seq x y z
N MET A 1 21.08 56.65 -20.61
CA MET A 1 21.34 55.37 -19.88
C MET A 1 20.13 54.89 -19.04
N LYS A 2 18.89 54.81 -19.56
CA LYS A 2 17.71 54.31 -18.80
C LYS A 2 17.20 52.91 -19.22
N LYS A 3 17.53 52.42 -20.42
CA LYS A 3 17.03 51.12 -20.94
C LYS A 3 17.57 49.89 -20.20
N THR A 4 18.80 49.95 -19.71
CA THR A 4 19.49 48.81 -19.07
C THR A 4 18.93 48.44 -17.70
N GLN A 5 18.30 49.38 -16.98
CA GLN A 5 17.71 49.13 -15.66
C GLN A 5 16.37 48.39 -15.74
N HIS A 6 15.53 48.68 -16.73
CA HIS A 6 14.24 48.00 -16.92
C HIS A 6 14.43 46.55 -17.36
N PHE A 7 15.44 46.26 -18.18
CA PHE A 7 15.75 44.90 -18.63
C PHE A 7 16.26 44.00 -17.48
N LYS A 8 17.10 44.54 -16.58
CA LYS A 8 17.56 43.82 -15.39
C LYS A 8 16.43 43.51 -14.41
N ARG A 9 15.49 44.44 -14.22
CA ARG A 9 14.30 44.21 -13.38
C ARG A 9 13.39 43.13 -13.97
N LEU A 10 13.17 43.13 -15.28
CA LEU A 10 12.39 42.09 -15.97
C LEU A 10 13.01 40.69 -15.78
N TRP A 11 14.33 40.57 -15.93
CA TRP A 11 15.05 39.30 -15.69
C TRP A 11 14.96 38.81 -14.24
N LEU A 12 14.94 39.72 -13.25
CA LEU A 12 14.72 39.36 -11.86
C LEU A 12 13.31 38.80 -11.62
N PHE A 13 12.27 39.40 -12.22
CA PHE A 13 10.91 38.89 -12.12
C PHE A 13 10.73 37.53 -12.80
N VAL A 14 11.34 37.33 -13.98
CA VAL A 14 11.33 36.04 -14.69
C VAL A 14 12.07 34.97 -13.88
N GLY A 15 13.24 35.30 -13.32
CA GLY A 15 13.99 34.38 -12.47
C GLY A 15 13.23 33.99 -11.20
N MET A 16 12.56 34.95 -10.56
CA MET A 16 11.74 34.68 -9.37
C MET A 16 10.50 33.84 -9.71
N ALA A 17 9.82 34.11 -10.82
CA ALA A 17 8.67 33.31 -11.26
C ALA A 17 9.08 31.87 -11.62
N ALA A 18 10.23 31.70 -12.29
CA ALA A 18 10.78 30.38 -12.59
C ALA A 18 11.17 29.62 -11.30
N ALA A 19 11.84 30.28 -10.36
CA ALA A 19 12.19 29.68 -9.07
C ALA A 19 10.93 29.28 -8.26
N ALA A 20 9.89 30.11 -8.25
CA ALA A 20 8.62 29.79 -7.60
C ALA A 20 7.92 28.61 -8.28
N ALA A 21 7.96 28.50 -9.61
CA ALA A 21 7.40 27.38 -10.35
C ALA A 21 8.16 26.07 -10.09
N VAL A 22 9.50 26.12 -10.05
CA VAL A 22 10.35 24.97 -9.69
C VAL A 22 10.10 24.54 -8.25
N LEU A 23 10.04 25.50 -7.32
CA LEU A 23 9.75 25.21 -5.91
C LEU A 23 8.35 24.60 -5.77
N TYR A 24 7.33 25.15 -6.43
CA TYR A 24 5.97 24.63 -6.44
C TYR A 24 5.92 23.20 -6.99
N PHE A 25 6.61 22.93 -8.10
CA PHE A 25 6.67 21.60 -8.70
C PHE A 25 7.37 20.59 -7.78
N TRP A 26 8.48 20.99 -7.15
CA TRP A 26 9.19 20.18 -6.16
C TRP A 26 8.32 19.87 -4.94
N LEU A 27 7.59 20.88 -4.45
CA LEU A 27 6.72 20.77 -3.28
C LEU A 27 5.50 19.88 -3.57
N MET A 28 4.95 19.91 -4.79
CA MET A 28 3.86 19.03 -5.22
C MET A 28 4.32 17.58 -5.46
N ASN A 29 5.51 17.36 -6.00
CA ASN A 29 6.03 16.00 -6.23
C ASN A 29 6.47 15.29 -4.96
N ASN A 30 6.87 16.01 -3.91
CA ASN A 30 7.40 15.42 -2.67
C ASN A 30 6.35 15.22 -1.57
N ARG A 31 5.06 15.39 -1.84
CA ARG A 31 4.04 15.12 -0.82
C ARG A 31 3.80 13.62 -0.70
N PHE A 32 3.74 13.11 0.52
CA PHE A 32 3.21 11.77 0.75
C PHE A 32 1.70 11.77 0.53
N VAL A 33 1.16 10.63 0.08
CA VAL A 33 -0.29 10.42 0.11
C VAL A 33 -0.72 10.39 1.58
N ASP A 34 -1.83 11.04 1.92
CA ASP A 34 -2.33 11.00 3.28
C ASP A 34 -2.95 9.62 3.58
N ILE A 35 -2.40 8.95 4.60
CA ILE A 35 -2.84 7.63 5.04
C ILE A 35 -4.27 7.65 5.60
N HIS A 36 -4.75 8.80 6.07
CA HIS A 36 -6.09 8.96 6.62
C HIS A 36 -7.15 9.29 5.58
N THR A 37 -6.76 9.66 4.35
CA THR A 37 -7.73 9.92 3.27
C THR A 37 -8.54 8.65 2.99
N PRO A 38 -9.88 8.70 3.06
CA PRO A 38 -10.73 7.54 2.85
C PRO A 38 -10.70 7.06 1.40
N LEU A 39 -10.96 5.77 1.22
CA LEU A 39 -11.04 5.09 -0.07
C LEU A 39 -12.49 4.92 -0.47
N SER A 40 -12.83 5.18 -1.73
CA SER A 40 -14.16 4.87 -2.25
C SER A 40 -14.13 3.57 -3.04
N SER A 41 -15.00 2.62 -2.71
CA SER A 41 -15.13 1.36 -3.47
C SER A 41 -15.55 1.62 -4.92
N ALA A 42 -16.32 2.69 -5.18
CA ALA A 42 -16.72 3.13 -6.53
C ALA A 42 -15.55 3.71 -7.37
N GLU A 43 -14.40 3.93 -6.76
CA GLU A 43 -13.17 4.33 -7.45
C GLU A 43 -12.30 3.14 -7.84
N VAL A 44 -12.56 1.94 -7.29
CA VAL A 44 -11.84 0.72 -7.63
C VAL A 44 -12.24 0.30 -9.05
N VAL A 45 -11.25 0.29 -9.95
CA VAL A 45 -11.43 -0.14 -11.35
C VAL A 45 -11.00 -1.58 -11.58
N ARG A 46 -10.14 -2.11 -10.69
CA ARG A 46 -9.63 -3.49 -10.75
C ARG A 46 -9.07 -3.89 -9.40
N ALA A 47 -9.28 -5.14 -9.01
CA ALA A 47 -8.62 -5.76 -7.88
C ALA A 47 -7.84 -6.98 -8.38
N ASP A 48 -6.56 -7.05 -8.03
CA ASP A 48 -5.70 -8.21 -8.26
C ASP A 48 -5.32 -8.78 -6.89
N THR A 49 -5.51 -10.07 -6.65
CA THR A 49 -5.12 -10.71 -5.38
C THR A 49 -4.26 -11.92 -5.64
N SER A 50 -3.27 -12.12 -4.78
CA SER A 50 -2.35 -13.25 -4.84
C SER A 50 -2.08 -13.79 -3.45
N LYS A 51 -2.02 -15.12 -3.31
CA LYS A 51 -1.72 -15.79 -2.05
C LYS A 51 -0.62 -16.84 -2.18
N ALA A 52 0.20 -16.95 -1.16
CA ALA A 52 1.25 -17.95 -1.04
C ALA A 52 0.63 -19.31 -0.67
N VAL A 53 0.95 -20.32 -1.47
CA VAL A 53 0.56 -21.71 -1.28
C VAL A 53 1.82 -22.55 -1.11
N TYR A 54 1.89 -23.26 0.01
CA TYR A 54 3.04 -24.08 0.38
C TYR A 54 2.73 -25.54 0.07
N THR A 55 3.45 -26.08 -0.92
CA THR A 55 3.36 -27.50 -1.28
C THR A 55 4.60 -28.24 -0.80
N LYS A 56 4.40 -29.42 -0.21
CA LYS A 56 5.51 -30.29 0.17
C LYS A 56 5.95 -31.08 -1.05
N ILE A 57 7.20 -30.92 -1.48
CA ILE A 57 7.79 -31.70 -2.56
C ILE A 57 9.03 -32.39 -1.99
N GLY A 58 8.92 -33.71 -1.73
CA GLY A 58 9.98 -34.49 -1.10
C GLY A 58 10.27 -34.03 0.34
N GLY A 59 11.54 -33.71 0.61
CA GLY A 59 12.01 -33.22 1.91
C GLY A 59 11.97 -31.70 2.10
N GLY A 60 11.51 -30.93 1.10
CA GLY A 60 11.49 -29.46 1.12
C GLY A 60 10.09 -28.86 0.95
N ALA A 61 9.99 -27.56 1.24
CA ALA A 61 8.81 -26.75 0.99
C ALA A 61 8.97 -25.95 -0.30
N HIS A 62 7.97 -25.97 -1.16
CA HIS A 62 7.89 -25.15 -2.36
C HIS A 62 6.77 -24.13 -2.22
N ILE A 63 7.08 -22.86 -2.52
CA ILE A 63 6.13 -21.75 -2.43
C ILE A 63 5.70 -21.37 -3.84
N ARG A 64 4.40 -21.40 -4.09
CA ARG A 64 3.78 -20.87 -5.31
C ARG A 64 2.83 -19.75 -4.94
N PHE A 65 2.70 -18.74 -5.80
CA PHE A 65 1.71 -17.69 -5.64
C PHE A 65 0.54 -17.96 -6.58
N ASP A 66 -0.65 -18.12 -6.00
CA ASP A 66 -1.88 -18.34 -6.75
C ASP A 66 -2.68 -17.06 -6.82
N ASP A 67 -3.12 -16.72 -8.03
CA ASP A 67 -4.04 -15.61 -8.25
C ASP A 67 -5.40 -15.98 -7.64
N ALA A 68 -5.92 -15.08 -6.81
CA ALA A 68 -7.27 -15.15 -6.26
C ALA A 68 -8.09 -14.00 -6.83
N VAL A 69 -9.37 -14.28 -7.10
CA VAL A 69 -10.31 -13.27 -7.58
C VAL A 69 -11.18 -12.82 -6.41
N LEU A 70 -11.07 -11.55 -6.03
CA LEU A 70 -12.01 -10.93 -5.11
C LEU A 70 -13.27 -10.52 -5.88
N ASN A 71 -14.44 -10.86 -5.35
CA ASN A 71 -15.70 -10.35 -5.88
C ASN A 71 -15.96 -8.91 -5.39
N GLU A 72 -17.01 -8.27 -5.91
CA GLU A 72 -17.35 -6.88 -5.55
C GLU A 72 -17.68 -6.71 -4.06
N GLU A 73 -18.29 -7.71 -3.42
CA GLU A 73 -18.62 -7.68 -1.99
C GLU A 73 -17.36 -7.71 -1.13
N ASP A 74 -16.39 -8.56 -1.48
CA ASP A 74 -15.11 -8.67 -0.78
C ASP A 74 -14.29 -7.39 -0.97
N ILE A 75 -14.28 -6.81 -2.17
CA ILE A 75 -13.64 -5.51 -2.43
C ILE A 75 -14.27 -4.43 -1.54
N SER A 76 -15.61 -4.36 -1.51
CA SER A 76 -16.33 -3.40 -0.68
C SER A 76 -16.00 -3.55 0.80
N ARG A 77 -15.94 -4.80 1.29
CA ARG A 77 -15.60 -5.12 2.68
C ARG A 77 -14.17 -4.74 3.04
N VAL A 78 -13.21 -5.07 2.18
CA VAL A 78 -11.81 -4.68 2.35
C VAL A 78 -11.67 -3.16 2.41
N VAL A 79 -12.31 -2.44 1.49
CA VAL A 79 -12.32 -0.96 1.49
C VAL A 79 -12.96 -0.41 2.75
N HIS A 80 -14.06 -1.02 3.22
CA HIS A 80 -14.74 -0.63 4.45
C HIS A 80 -13.80 -0.72 5.67
N TRP A 81 -13.14 -1.86 5.88
CA TRP A 81 -12.19 -2.04 6.98
C TRP A 81 -11.01 -1.04 6.93
N LEU A 82 -10.47 -0.75 5.73
CA LEU A 82 -9.41 0.25 5.59
C LEU A 82 -9.85 1.67 6.04
N ASN A 83 -11.12 2.00 5.83
CA ASN A 83 -11.70 3.29 6.18
C ASN A 83 -12.14 3.37 7.65
N GLU A 84 -12.69 2.28 8.19
CA GLU A 84 -13.14 2.19 9.58
C GLU A 84 -11.97 2.32 10.56
N ALA A 85 -10.79 1.81 10.19
CA ALA A 85 -9.61 1.86 11.03
C ALA A 85 -9.29 3.28 11.54
N PRO A 86 -9.31 3.51 12.87
CA PRO A 86 -9.02 4.80 13.45
C PRO A 86 -7.56 5.20 13.18
N GLY A 87 -7.26 6.50 13.27
CA GLY A 87 -5.91 7.00 12.99
C GLY A 87 -4.81 6.34 13.83
N LEU A 88 -5.09 6.02 15.10
CA LEU A 88 -4.16 5.33 16.01
C LEU A 88 -3.84 3.89 15.59
N ALA A 89 -4.70 3.25 14.80
CA ALA A 89 -4.46 1.92 14.26
C ALA A 89 -3.55 1.91 13.02
N LYS A 90 -3.15 3.09 12.53
CA LYS A 90 -2.33 3.29 11.32
C LYS A 90 -0.98 3.86 11.74
N THR A 91 0.06 3.02 11.72
CA THR A 91 1.42 3.41 12.06
C THR A 91 2.25 3.57 10.80
N PRO A 92 2.74 4.78 10.45
CA PRO A 92 3.60 4.97 9.28
C PRO A 92 4.86 4.09 9.35
N VAL A 93 5.26 3.51 8.21
CA VAL A 93 6.48 2.68 8.12
C VAL A 93 7.22 2.92 6.81
N ASP A 94 8.55 2.88 6.85
CA ASP A 94 9.39 3.09 5.66
C ASP A 94 9.55 1.84 4.81
N ARG A 95 9.42 0.65 5.41
CA ARG A 95 9.58 -0.65 4.74
C ARG A 95 8.54 -1.67 5.21
N ILE A 96 8.43 -2.75 4.44
CA ILE A 96 7.60 -3.91 4.76
C ILE A 96 8.54 -5.00 5.26
N ASP A 97 8.28 -5.51 6.46
CA ASP A 97 9.10 -6.54 7.07
C ASP A 97 8.42 -7.92 6.97
N GLY A 98 9.22 -8.96 6.77
CA GLY A 98 8.78 -10.35 6.69
C GLY A 98 8.33 -10.80 5.30
N SER A 99 8.10 -12.11 5.16
CA SER A 99 7.62 -12.73 3.92
C SER A 99 6.13 -12.51 3.74
N ILE A 100 5.72 -12.06 2.56
CA ILE A 100 4.30 -11.77 2.28
C ILE A 100 3.58 -13.05 1.89
N HIS A 101 2.50 -13.35 2.60
CA HIS A 101 1.63 -14.49 2.39
C HIS A 101 0.41 -14.14 1.55
N ILE A 102 -0.14 -12.92 1.68
CA ILE A 102 -1.22 -12.42 0.83
C ILE A 102 -0.89 -11.01 0.36
N GLY A 103 -1.15 -10.74 -0.92
CA GLY A 103 -1.16 -9.41 -1.50
C GLY A 103 -2.49 -9.11 -2.19
N ILE A 104 -3.11 -7.98 -1.88
CA ILE A 104 -4.30 -7.44 -2.56
C ILE A 104 -3.90 -6.09 -3.16
N ALA A 105 -4.01 -5.93 -4.47
CA ALA A 105 -3.77 -4.69 -5.18
C ALA A 105 -5.08 -4.15 -5.76
N LEU A 106 -5.55 -3.05 -5.17
CA LEU A 106 -6.70 -2.28 -5.64
C LEU A 106 -6.19 -1.16 -6.56
N ARG A 107 -6.50 -1.23 -7.85
CA ARG A 107 -6.28 -0.14 -8.79
C ARG A 107 -7.47 0.79 -8.73
N LEU A 108 -7.18 2.07 -8.51
CA LEU A 108 -8.19 3.12 -8.45
C LEU A 108 -8.19 3.95 -9.73
N LYS A 109 -9.20 4.78 -9.90
CA LYS A 109 -9.23 5.82 -10.95
C LYS A 109 -7.99 6.73 -10.86
N HIS A 110 -7.69 7.39 -11.97
CA HIS A 110 -6.62 8.39 -12.07
C HIS A 110 -5.21 7.91 -11.72
N HIS A 111 -4.89 6.65 -12.06
CA HIS A 111 -3.57 6.04 -11.83
C HIS A 111 -3.14 6.01 -10.36
N THR A 112 -4.11 5.97 -9.44
CA THR A 112 -3.85 5.76 -8.02
C THR A 112 -4.10 4.30 -7.66
N GLY A 113 -3.64 3.87 -6.49
CA GLY A 113 -3.82 2.49 -6.08
C GLY A 113 -3.54 2.26 -4.60
N VAL A 114 -4.04 1.14 -4.10
CA VAL A 114 -3.78 0.64 -2.76
C VAL A 114 -3.28 -0.78 -2.85
N THR A 115 -2.18 -1.06 -2.18
CA THR A 115 -1.67 -2.43 -2.03
C THR A 115 -1.72 -2.80 -0.56
N ILE A 116 -2.39 -3.88 -0.25
CA ILE A 116 -2.51 -4.48 1.08
C ILE A 116 -1.65 -5.72 1.05
N GLN A 117 -0.75 -5.86 2.01
CA GLN A 117 0.18 -6.98 2.08
C GLN A 117 0.18 -7.54 3.49
N TYR A 118 0.08 -8.86 3.61
CA TYR A 118 -0.05 -9.54 4.89
C TYR A 118 0.99 -10.64 5.02
N ASN A 119 1.69 -10.69 6.15
CA ASN A 119 2.75 -11.64 6.45
C ASN A 119 2.36 -12.71 7.50
N GLY A 120 1.08 -12.83 7.86
CA GLY A 120 0.62 -13.72 8.95
C GLY A 120 0.63 -13.09 10.35
N SER A 121 1.24 -11.92 10.52
CA SER A 121 1.25 -11.17 11.79
C SER A 121 0.75 -9.73 11.63
N GLN A 122 1.25 -9.03 10.62
CA GLN A 122 1.04 -7.62 10.39
C GLN A 122 0.47 -7.38 8.98
N ILE A 123 -0.51 -6.48 8.91
CA ILE A 123 -1.05 -5.95 7.67
C ILE A 123 -0.30 -4.66 7.33
N TYR A 124 0.21 -4.56 6.13
CA TYR A 124 0.83 -3.37 5.58
C TYR A 124 -0.05 -2.83 4.46
N VAL A 125 -0.23 -1.51 4.43
CA VAL A 125 -0.98 -0.85 3.37
C VAL A 125 -0.08 0.20 2.74
N THR A 126 0.06 0.13 1.43
CA THR A 126 0.74 1.11 0.60
C THR A 126 -0.29 1.84 -0.24
N LYS A 127 -0.40 3.16 -0.11
CA LYS A 127 -1.21 4.02 -0.99
C LYS A 127 -0.28 4.69 -2.00
N ASN A 128 -0.61 4.52 -3.27
CA ASN A 128 0.05 5.17 -4.40
C ASN A 128 -0.86 6.26 -4.96
N GLY A 129 -0.38 7.48 -4.93
CA GLY A 129 -1.04 8.67 -5.43
C GLY A 129 -0.54 9.04 -6.82
N ARG A 130 -0.94 10.23 -7.28
CA ARG A 130 -0.42 10.80 -8.53
C ARG A 130 1.04 11.22 -8.33
N PHE A 131 1.77 11.39 -9.43
CA PHE A 131 3.14 11.95 -9.41
C PHE A 131 4.13 11.17 -8.53
N ASN A 132 4.02 9.83 -8.48
CA ASN A 132 4.88 8.94 -7.69
C ASN A 132 4.83 9.16 -6.17
N GLN A 133 3.77 9.81 -5.67
CA GLN A 133 3.54 9.92 -4.24
C GLN A 133 3.18 8.55 -3.68
N THR A 134 3.90 8.09 -2.66
CA THR A 134 3.62 6.81 -2.01
C THR A 134 3.67 7.00 -0.51
N SER A 135 2.69 6.45 0.19
CA SER A 135 2.70 6.36 1.66
C SER A 135 2.49 4.92 2.08
N ARG A 136 3.15 4.49 3.15
CA ARG A 136 3.01 3.15 3.68
C ARG A 136 2.77 3.18 5.18
N TYR A 137 1.92 2.29 5.65
CA TYR A 137 1.62 2.14 7.08
C TYR A 137 1.34 0.69 7.45
N ALA A 138 1.70 0.33 8.66
CA ALA A 138 1.21 -0.86 9.35
C ALA A 138 -0.21 -0.56 9.85
N LEU A 139 -1.13 -1.49 9.59
CA LEU A 139 -2.53 -1.42 9.99
C LEU A 139 -2.85 -2.48 11.03
N HIS A 140 -3.38 -2.06 12.17
CA HIS A 140 -3.95 -2.97 13.17
C HIS A 140 -5.47 -3.01 13.04
N HIS A 141 -6.02 -4.06 12.44
CA HIS A 141 -7.46 -4.25 12.29
C HIS A 141 -7.83 -5.72 12.47
N PRO A 142 -8.46 -6.11 13.59
CA PRO A 142 -8.73 -7.51 13.92
C PRO A 142 -9.56 -8.25 12.85
N GLU A 143 -10.61 -7.63 12.36
CA GLU A 143 -11.55 -8.21 11.39
C GLU A 143 -10.89 -8.48 10.04
N LEU A 144 -10.16 -7.49 9.51
CA LEU A 144 -9.38 -7.68 8.28
C LEU A 144 -8.28 -8.74 8.47
N LYS A 145 -7.64 -8.78 9.64
CA LYS A 145 -6.64 -9.81 9.95
C LYS A 145 -7.27 -11.20 9.94
N ASN A 146 -8.40 -11.38 10.62
CA ASN A 146 -9.10 -12.66 10.67
C ASN A 146 -9.52 -13.12 9.27
N TYR A 147 -10.06 -12.23 8.44
CA TYR A 147 -10.38 -12.53 7.04
C TYR A 147 -9.15 -13.02 6.25
N LEU A 148 -8.00 -12.36 6.41
CA LEU A 148 -6.77 -12.76 5.74
C LEU A 148 -6.18 -14.06 6.29
N ASP A 149 -6.38 -14.34 7.58
CA ASP A 149 -6.00 -15.62 8.19
C ASP A 149 -6.87 -16.76 7.65
N GLU A 150 -8.19 -16.56 7.54
CA GLU A 150 -9.12 -17.52 6.96
C GLU A 150 -8.76 -17.83 5.49
N GLU A 151 -8.37 -16.82 4.70
CA GLU A 151 -7.91 -17.01 3.32
C GLU A 151 -6.60 -17.83 3.19
N LEU A 152 -5.81 -17.88 4.27
CA LEU A 152 -4.60 -18.71 4.38
C LEU A 152 -4.87 -20.10 4.96
N GLU A 153 -6.07 -20.37 5.50
CA GLU A 153 -6.38 -21.70 5.99
C GLU A 153 -6.33 -22.72 4.85
N GLY A 154 -5.61 -23.81 5.07
CA GLY A 154 -5.41 -24.86 4.06
C GLY A 154 -4.35 -24.56 2.99
N THR A 155 -3.76 -23.35 2.94
CA THR A 155 -2.67 -23.05 1.99
C THR A 155 -1.31 -23.55 2.45
N TYR A 156 -1.18 -23.87 3.75
CA TYR A 156 0.00 -24.51 4.33
C TYR A 156 -0.14 -26.02 4.30
N PHE A 157 0.68 -26.72 3.51
CA PHE A 157 0.86 -28.18 3.54
C PHE A 157 -0.43 -29.03 3.53
N GLY A 158 -1.56 -28.50 3.05
CA GLY A 158 -2.85 -29.20 3.02
C GLY A 158 -3.66 -29.18 4.34
N GLY A 159 -3.35 -28.30 5.30
CA GLY A 159 -4.10 -28.15 6.55
C GLY A 159 -3.55 -27.03 7.46
N SER A 160 -4.45 -26.37 8.19
CA SER A 160 -4.32 -25.05 8.88
C SER A 160 -2.92 -24.63 9.38
N PRO A 161 -2.55 -23.34 9.24
CA PRO A 161 -1.31 -22.83 9.82
C PRO A 161 -1.36 -22.96 11.34
N VAL A 162 -0.52 -23.82 11.90
CA VAL A 162 -0.41 -24.02 13.33
C VAL A 162 0.13 -22.74 13.98
N LYS A 163 -0.65 -22.21 14.94
CA LYS A 163 -0.25 -21.16 15.87
C LYS A 163 1.16 -21.38 16.42
N GLY A 164 1.98 -20.34 16.33
CA GLY A 164 3.11 -20.11 17.22
C GLY A 164 4.39 -20.80 16.79
N GLU A 165 5.23 -20.05 16.08
CA GLU A 165 6.67 -20.25 16.08
C GLU A 165 7.16 -19.97 17.52
N GLN A 166 7.16 -21.00 18.38
CA GLN A 166 7.97 -20.98 19.59
C GLN A 166 9.40 -21.29 19.15
N GLU A 167 10.24 -20.25 19.18
CA GLU A 167 11.69 -20.38 19.21
C GLU A 167 12.09 -21.27 20.41
N GLY A 168 12.30 -22.54 20.14
CA GLY A 168 13.02 -23.46 21.02
C GLY A 168 14.46 -23.58 20.51
N THR A 169 15.38 -22.87 21.16
CA THR A 169 16.81 -23.23 21.22
C THR A 169 17.08 -23.48 22.71
N SER A 170 17.10 -24.75 23.13
CA SER A 170 18.30 -25.59 23.29
C SER A 170 19.43 -24.89 24.04
#